data_AF-A0AAF0DBE0-F1
#
_entry.id   AF-A0AAF0DBE0-F1
#
_cell.length_a   1.000
_cell.length_b   1.000
_cell.length_c   1.000
_cell.angle_alpha   90.00
_cell.angle_beta   90.00
_cell.angle_gamma   90.00
#
_symmetry.space_group_name_H-M   'P 1'
#
loop_
_entity.id
_entity.type
_entity.pdbx_description
1 polymer ?
#
loop_
_entity_poly.entity_id
_entity_poly.type
_entity_poly.pdbx_seq_one_letter_code
_entity_poly.pdbx_strand_id
1 'polypeptide(L)'
;MASTIKRLLDHLKEAAFYSQKDLDSIAKTLGKMAESVEHGKETYSPHLLTLLQTRLDQCQKQLAELHHELSFLSPELAPTHETLVSILRSTAAANTRSKFSSLEVSGFKNRLIEIKASLENGNLLASGETAPQGQELVKILLERCLKWVDIVLDRRGKIDERFKDQYDQLVEIRNQLDRLAMTQAWSLRETDLYIIQRKLNYIDECRVNGNFLDASGQPADLHAQRTLLYLIRRSYALIYGLLISSEPVSEALLPIYNQLQTLRKCLMEVKESGGVSTSRELYPYSMKLNSIDNMRVDGKFYIGSDLPEGQGRVNELLAQCYDLCYELRAAADEEAAAKQDDL
;
A
#
# COMPACT_ATOMS: atom_id res chain seq x y z
N MET A 1 -3.87 -12.46 -3.73
CA MET A 1 -2.77 -11.90 -2.89
C MET A 1 -1.34 -12.42 -3.18
N ALA A 2 -1.02 -13.72 -3.04
CA ALA A 2 0.38 -14.22 -3.13
C ALA A 2 1.10 -13.90 -4.47
N SER A 3 0.39 -13.97 -5.59
CA SER A 3 0.93 -13.61 -6.92
C SER A 3 1.34 -12.14 -7.01
N THR A 4 0.55 -11.24 -6.39
CA THR A 4 0.87 -9.81 -6.30
C THR A 4 2.12 -9.57 -5.47
N ILE A 5 2.26 -10.26 -4.32
CA ILE A 5 3.45 -10.16 -3.48
C ILE A 5 4.69 -10.65 -4.24
N LYS A 6 4.59 -11.80 -4.92
CA LYS A 6 5.68 -12.32 -5.75
C LYS A 6 6.12 -11.30 -6.80
N ARG A 7 5.17 -10.74 -7.57
CA ARG A 7 5.46 -9.72 -8.58
C ARG A 7 6.09 -8.48 -7.97
N LEU A 8 5.64 -8.03 -6.79
CA LEU A 8 6.26 -6.91 -6.09
C LEU A 8 7.72 -7.21 -5.73
N LEU A 9 8.01 -8.39 -5.17
CA LEU A 9 9.38 -8.80 -4.84
C LEU A 9 10.26 -8.87 -6.10
N ASP A 10 9.75 -9.41 -7.20
CA ASP A 10 10.45 -9.41 -8.50
C ASP A 10 10.79 -7.98 -8.94
N HIS A 11 9.82 -7.05 -8.81
CA HIS A 11 10.00 -5.64 -9.16
C HIS A 11 10.97 -4.90 -8.23
N LEU A 12 11.00 -5.21 -6.93
CA LEU A 12 11.96 -4.65 -5.98
C LEU A 12 13.38 -5.13 -6.30
N LYS A 13 13.53 -6.43 -6.61
CA LYS A 13 14.79 -7.02 -7.06
C LYS A 13 15.28 -6.40 -8.38
N GLU A 14 14.41 -6.26 -9.37
CA GLU A 14 14.74 -5.63 -10.66
C GLU A 14 15.09 -4.13 -10.49
N ALA A 15 14.37 -3.44 -9.62
CA ALA A 15 14.62 -2.02 -9.36
C ALA A 15 15.98 -1.80 -8.70
N ALA A 16 16.36 -2.64 -7.74
CA ALA A 16 17.52 -2.45 -6.86
C ALA A 16 17.49 -1.10 -6.10
N PHE A 17 16.29 -0.58 -5.85
CA PHE A 17 16.06 0.58 -4.96
C PHE A 17 14.75 0.36 -4.17
N TYR A 18 14.90 0.06 -2.89
CA TYR A 18 13.79 -0.23 -2.00
C TYR A 18 14.18 0.08 -0.56
N SER A 19 13.21 0.38 0.29
CA SER A 19 13.44 0.72 1.69
C SER A 19 13.13 -0.47 2.59
N GLN A 20 13.69 -0.46 3.80
CA GLN A 20 13.37 -1.46 4.83
C GLN A 20 11.86 -1.52 5.09
N LYS A 21 11.19 -0.36 5.10
CA LYS A 21 9.74 -0.25 5.30
C LYS A 21 8.92 -0.98 4.23
N ASP A 22 9.40 -1.02 2.99
CA ASP A 22 8.72 -1.78 1.92
C ASP A 22 8.75 -3.29 2.24
N LEU A 23 9.89 -3.79 2.72
CA LEU A 23 10.08 -5.19 3.06
C LEU A 23 9.32 -5.59 4.32
N ASP A 24 9.36 -4.76 5.36
CA ASP A 24 8.67 -5.02 6.64
C ASP A 24 7.15 -5.17 6.45
N SER A 25 6.56 -4.34 5.57
CA SER A 25 5.14 -4.45 5.21
C SER A 25 4.83 -5.81 4.57
N ILE A 26 5.66 -6.24 3.61
CA ILE A 26 5.48 -7.53 2.93
C ILE A 26 5.71 -8.69 3.92
N ALA A 27 6.71 -8.59 4.80
CA ALA A 27 7.02 -9.57 5.83
C ALA A 27 5.83 -9.80 6.75
N LYS A 28 5.22 -8.71 7.24
CA LYS A 28 4.02 -8.77 8.09
C LYS A 28 2.85 -9.48 7.38
N THR A 29 2.63 -9.16 6.10
CA THR A 29 1.56 -9.79 5.32
C THR A 29 1.83 -11.28 5.09
N LEU A 30 3.06 -11.66 4.74
CA LEU A 30 3.44 -13.07 4.57
C LEU A 30 3.34 -13.86 5.87
N GLY A 31 3.67 -13.25 7.01
CA GLY A 31 3.49 -13.86 8.34
C GLY A 31 2.02 -14.20 8.62
N LYS A 32 1.12 -13.22 8.43
CA LYS A 32 -0.33 -13.46 8.55
C LYS A 32 -0.82 -14.55 7.61
N MET A 33 -0.34 -14.57 6.36
CA MET A 33 -0.74 -15.61 5.41
C MET A 33 -0.25 -17.00 5.83
N ALA A 34 0.96 -17.10 6.40
CA ALA A 34 1.49 -18.36 6.93
C ALA A 34 0.66 -18.85 8.11
N GLU A 35 0.29 -17.97 9.04
CA GLU A 35 -0.64 -18.28 10.13
C GLU A 35 -1.98 -18.79 9.59
N SER A 36 -2.57 -18.14 8.59
CA SER A 36 -3.83 -18.59 7.99
C SER A 36 -3.73 -19.97 7.33
N VAL A 37 -2.60 -20.28 6.67
CA VAL A 37 -2.37 -21.61 6.10
C VAL A 37 -2.22 -22.67 7.20
N GLU A 38 -1.57 -22.33 8.30
CA GLU A 38 -1.42 -23.22 9.46
C GLU A 38 -2.78 -23.57 10.09
N HIS A 39 -3.61 -22.56 10.36
CA HIS A 39 -4.97 -22.77 10.90
C HIS A 39 -5.88 -23.54 9.92
N GLY A 40 -5.62 -23.41 8.62
CA GLY A 40 -6.38 -24.09 7.57
C GLY A 40 -6.11 -25.60 7.44
N LYS A 41 -5.11 -26.15 8.16
CA LYS A 41 -4.70 -27.56 8.02
C LYS A 41 -5.79 -28.57 8.33
N GLU A 42 -6.67 -28.26 9.27
CA GLU A 42 -7.75 -29.15 9.69
C GLU A 42 -9.01 -29.02 8.81
N THR A 43 -9.13 -27.91 8.07
CA THR A 43 -10.34 -27.55 7.32
C THR A 43 -10.22 -27.80 5.82
N TYR A 44 -9.04 -27.56 5.24
CA TYR A 44 -8.85 -27.55 3.79
C TYR A 44 -8.06 -28.74 3.27
N SER A 45 -8.22 -29.05 1.98
CA SER A 45 -7.53 -30.19 1.36
C SER A 45 -6.00 -30.06 1.43
N PRO A 46 -5.25 -31.16 1.67
CA PRO A 46 -3.78 -31.14 1.72
C PRO A 46 -3.12 -30.61 0.45
N HIS A 47 -3.71 -30.86 -0.72
CA HIS A 47 -3.19 -30.39 -2.01
C HIS A 47 -3.23 -28.87 -2.13
N LEU A 48 -4.33 -28.23 -1.71
CA LEU A 48 -4.45 -26.77 -1.69
C LEU A 48 -3.43 -26.15 -0.74
N LEU A 49 -3.30 -26.71 0.46
CA LEU A 49 -2.34 -26.22 1.46
C LEU A 49 -0.90 -26.34 0.97
N THR A 50 -0.56 -27.45 0.30
CA THR A 50 0.76 -27.64 -0.30
C THR A 50 1.06 -26.58 -1.37
N LEU A 51 0.08 -26.27 -2.23
CA LEU A 51 0.21 -25.23 -3.26
C LEU A 51 0.41 -23.84 -2.62
N LEU A 52 -0.36 -23.50 -1.59
CA LEU A 52 -0.25 -22.23 -0.88
C LEU A 52 1.09 -22.11 -0.16
N GLN A 53 1.52 -23.16 0.54
CA GLN A 53 2.82 -23.21 1.22
C GLN A 53 3.96 -23.02 0.23
N THR A 54 3.95 -23.74 -0.90
CA THR A 54 4.99 -23.59 -1.93
C THR A 54 5.10 -22.16 -2.44
N ARG A 55 3.97 -21.45 -2.62
CA ARG A 55 3.98 -20.04 -3.05
C ARG A 55 4.48 -19.11 -1.95
N LEU A 56 4.12 -19.37 -0.69
CA LEU A 56 4.61 -18.62 0.46
C LEU A 56 6.12 -18.76 0.60
N ASP A 57 6.64 -19.99 0.55
CA ASP A 57 8.08 -20.27 0.68
C ASP A 57 8.88 -19.55 -0.39
N GLN A 58 8.38 -19.51 -1.64
CA GLN A 58 9.01 -18.75 -2.72
C GLN A 58 9.07 -17.25 -2.43
N CYS A 59 7.98 -16.66 -1.92
CA CYS A 59 7.94 -15.24 -1.57
C CYS A 59 8.87 -14.95 -0.38
N GLN A 60 8.86 -15.80 0.65
CA GLN A 60 9.73 -15.67 1.82
C GLN A 60 11.21 -15.77 1.45
N LYS A 61 11.57 -16.70 0.56
CA LYS A 61 12.94 -16.81 0.04
C LYS A 61 13.38 -15.53 -0.68
N GLN A 62 12.55 -15.01 -1.59
CA GLN A 62 12.85 -13.76 -2.31
C GLN A 62 12.94 -12.56 -1.35
N LEU A 63 12.05 -12.48 -0.35
CA LEU A 63 12.09 -11.44 0.67
C LEU A 63 13.38 -11.53 1.52
N ALA A 64 13.81 -12.73 1.88
CA ALA A 64 15.06 -12.94 2.63
C ALA A 64 16.30 -12.51 1.82
N GLU A 65 16.31 -12.78 0.50
CA GLU A 65 17.37 -12.28 -0.40
C GLU A 65 17.44 -10.74 -0.39
N LEU A 66 16.30 -10.05 -0.48
CA LEU A 66 16.24 -8.58 -0.46
C LEU A 66 16.64 -8.00 0.92
N HIS A 67 16.24 -8.64 2.02
CA HIS A 67 16.70 -8.23 3.36
C HIS A 67 18.21 -8.41 3.52
N HIS A 68 18.77 -9.51 2.99
CA HIS A 68 20.20 -9.76 3.02
C HIS A 68 20.97 -8.68 2.23
N GLU A 69 20.47 -8.26 1.06
CA GLU A 69 21.05 -7.14 0.32
C GLU A 69 21.06 -5.83 1.12
N LEU A 70 19.98 -5.51 1.84
CA LEU A 70 19.93 -4.33 2.71
C LEU A 70 20.78 -4.46 3.98
N SER A 71 21.04 -5.68 4.46
CA SER A 71 21.84 -5.90 5.67
C SER A 71 23.29 -5.40 5.55
N PHE A 72 23.79 -5.23 4.33
CA PHE A 72 25.09 -4.63 4.04
C PHE A 72 25.12 -3.11 4.26
N LEU A 73 23.97 -2.46 4.42
CA LEU A 73 23.87 -1.02 4.62
C LEU A 73 24.05 -0.69 6.11
N SER A 74 25.05 0.12 6.42
CA SER A 74 25.26 0.53 7.81
C SER A 74 24.11 1.43 8.32
N PRO A 75 23.84 1.46 9.64
CA PRO A 75 22.82 2.33 10.23
C PRO A 75 23.04 3.83 9.94
N GLU A 76 24.29 4.24 9.77
CA GLU A 76 24.67 5.62 9.43
C GLU A 76 24.25 6.00 8.00
N LEU A 77 24.25 5.03 7.07
CA LEU A 77 23.91 5.22 5.66
C LEU A 77 22.43 5.03 5.36
N ALA A 78 21.69 4.33 6.23
CA ALA A 78 20.27 4.06 6.08
C ALA A 78 19.42 5.32 5.82
N PRO A 79 19.58 6.44 6.54
CA PRO A 79 18.81 7.66 6.29
C PRO A 79 19.07 8.28 4.91
N THR A 80 20.33 8.28 4.47
CA THR A 80 20.72 8.78 3.14
C THR A 80 20.12 7.90 2.05
N HIS A 81 20.24 6.58 2.19
CA HIS A 81 19.64 5.63 1.26
C HIS A 81 18.12 5.80 1.16
N GLU A 82 17.39 5.88 2.28
CA GLU A 82 15.94 6.13 2.30
C GLU A 82 15.59 7.45 1.59
N THR A 83 16.38 8.50 1.83
CA THR A 83 16.20 9.80 1.17
C THR A 83 16.36 9.68 -0.34
N LEU A 84 17.39 8.97 -0.82
CA LEU A 84 17.62 8.76 -2.24
C LEU A 84 16.51 7.93 -2.89
N VAL A 85 16.04 6.85 -2.25
CA VAL A 85 14.90 6.06 -2.70
C VAL A 85 13.64 6.94 -2.81
N SER A 86 13.40 7.79 -1.81
CA SER A 86 12.27 8.73 -1.79
C SER A 86 12.35 9.75 -2.93
N ILE A 87 13.52 10.36 -3.16
CA ILE A 87 13.75 11.31 -4.25
C ILE A 87 13.53 10.64 -5.61
N LEU A 88 14.03 9.41 -5.80
CA LEU A 88 13.87 8.68 -7.06
C LEU A 88 12.39 8.41 -7.36
N ARG A 89 11.64 7.93 -6.36
CA ARG A 89 10.18 7.68 -6.45
C ARG A 89 9.41 8.97 -6.72
N SER A 90 9.76 10.06 -6.04
CA SER A 90 9.11 11.36 -6.19
C SER A 90 9.37 11.99 -7.56
N THR A 91 10.60 11.86 -8.07
CA THR A 91 10.97 12.30 -9.42
C THR A 91 10.19 11.53 -10.48
N ALA A 92 10.08 10.20 -10.35
CA ALA A 92 9.29 9.37 -11.25
C ALA A 92 7.79 9.70 -11.19
N ALA A 93 7.26 9.99 -9.99
CA ALA A 93 5.89 10.46 -9.82
C ALA A 93 5.66 11.80 -10.54
N ALA A 94 6.52 12.79 -10.31
CA ALA A 94 6.43 14.11 -10.95
C ALA A 94 6.48 14.02 -12.49
N ASN A 95 7.31 13.11 -13.03
CA ASN A 95 7.41 12.85 -14.47
C ASN A 95 6.10 12.33 -15.10
N THR A 96 5.19 11.74 -14.32
CA THR A 96 3.94 11.13 -14.83
C THR A 96 2.68 11.92 -14.45
N ARG A 97 2.84 13.14 -13.91
CA ARG A 97 1.73 14.05 -13.63
C ARG A 97 1.20 14.69 -14.91
N SER A 98 -0.08 15.01 -14.93
CA SER A 98 -0.71 15.75 -16.04
C SER A 98 -0.12 17.15 -16.24
N LYS A 99 0.38 17.77 -15.17
CA LYS A 99 1.10 19.05 -15.19
C LYS A 99 2.48 18.86 -14.57
N PHE A 100 3.50 18.89 -15.42
CA PHE A 100 4.89 18.79 -14.99
C PHE A 100 5.35 20.05 -14.26
N SER A 101 5.97 19.90 -13.09
CA SER A 101 6.55 21.01 -12.32
C SER A 101 8.08 20.94 -12.38
N SER A 102 8.68 21.78 -13.23
CA SER A 102 10.15 21.90 -13.29
C SER A 102 10.74 22.40 -11.96
N LEU A 103 9.99 23.19 -11.20
CA LEU A 103 10.41 23.71 -9.90
C LEU A 103 10.53 22.61 -8.85
N GLU A 104 9.54 21.71 -8.79
CA GLU A 104 9.57 20.55 -7.89
C GLU A 104 10.76 19.63 -8.19
N VAL A 105 10.94 19.29 -9.48
CA VAL A 105 12.04 18.40 -9.89
C VAL A 105 13.40 19.06 -9.72
N SER A 106 13.52 20.37 -9.92
CA SER A 106 14.75 21.12 -9.61
C SER A 106 15.03 21.15 -8.11
N GLY A 107 14.00 21.19 -7.26
CA GLY A 107 14.13 21.03 -5.81
C GLY A 107 14.76 19.67 -5.44
N PHE A 108 14.31 18.59 -6.08
CA PHE A 108 14.95 17.28 -5.94
C PHE A 108 16.41 17.28 -6.40
N LYS A 109 16.72 17.93 -7.53
CA LYS A 109 18.10 18.08 -8.03
C LYS A 109 19.00 18.75 -7.01
N ASN A 110 18.54 19.88 -6.45
CA ASN A 110 19.31 20.65 -5.46
C ASN A 110 19.61 19.80 -4.23
N ARG A 111 18.62 19.04 -3.73
CA ARG A 111 18.82 18.13 -2.60
C ARG A 111 19.84 17.03 -2.90
N LEU A 112 19.86 16.49 -4.11
CA LEU A 112 20.88 15.51 -4.52
C LEU A 112 22.27 16.12 -4.62
N ILE A 113 22.37 17.38 -5.07
CA ILE A 113 23.64 18.12 -5.10
C ILE A 113 24.15 18.40 -3.68
N GLU A 114 23.27 18.78 -2.74
CA GLU A 114 23.62 18.93 -1.32
C GLU A 114 24.15 17.62 -0.73
N ILE A 115 23.46 16.49 -0.97
CA ILE A 115 23.91 15.17 -0.54
C ILE A 115 25.28 14.86 -1.15
N LYS A 116 25.46 15.11 -2.46
CA LYS A 116 26.75 14.92 -3.13
C LYS A 116 27.86 15.81 -2.55
N ALA A 117 27.55 17.05 -2.17
CA ALA A 117 28.51 17.98 -1.58
C ALA A 117 28.89 17.60 -0.15
N SER A 118 28.00 16.95 0.60
CA SER A 118 28.31 16.39 1.92
C SER A 118 29.21 15.14 1.88
N LEU A 119 29.57 14.63 0.70
CA LEU A 119 30.53 13.54 0.54
C LEU A 119 31.96 14.08 0.61
N GLU A 120 32.63 13.94 1.76
CA GLU A 120 34.05 14.30 1.90
C GLU A 120 34.94 13.29 1.16
N ASN A 121 35.79 13.76 0.24
CA ASN A 121 36.61 12.90 -0.64
C ASN A 121 35.81 11.83 -1.41
N GLY A 122 34.53 12.11 -1.68
CA GLY A 122 33.62 11.15 -2.30
C GLY A 122 33.17 10.03 -1.37
N ASN A 123 33.43 10.12 -0.06
CA ASN A 123 33.00 9.16 0.94
C ASN A 123 32.04 9.77 1.99
N LEU A 124 31.12 8.93 2.49
CA LEU A 124 30.32 9.27 3.67
C LEU A 124 31.16 8.87 4.88
N LEU A 125 31.65 9.83 5.65
CA LEU A 125 32.43 9.51 6.84
C LEU A 125 31.53 8.84 7.87
N ALA A 126 31.92 7.64 8.31
CA ALA A 126 31.52 7.17 9.62
C ALA A 126 32.21 8.04 10.67
N SER A 127 31.79 7.97 11.93
CA SER A 127 32.45 8.71 13.03
C SER A 127 33.88 8.20 13.36
N GLY A 128 34.57 7.54 12.40
CA GLY A 128 35.92 6.99 12.49
C GLY A 128 36.64 6.87 11.12
N GLU A 129 37.86 6.32 11.10
CA GLU A 129 38.76 6.30 9.93
C GLU A 129 38.36 5.32 8.80
N THR A 130 37.38 4.44 9.02
CA THR A 130 36.93 3.44 8.04
C THR A 130 35.63 3.83 7.37
N ALA A 131 35.58 3.66 6.05
CA ALA A 131 34.38 3.82 5.23
C ALA A 131 33.24 2.90 5.72
N PRO A 132 32.01 3.41 5.88
CA PRO A 132 30.87 2.60 6.31
C PRO A 132 30.53 1.51 5.28
N GLN A 133 30.10 0.35 5.76
CA GLN A 133 29.66 -0.75 4.90
C GLN A 133 28.42 -0.34 4.09
N GLY A 134 28.37 -0.72 2.81
CA GLY A 134 27.24 -0.39 1.91
C GLY A 134 27.35 0.98 1.24
N GLN A 135 28.45 1.70 1.43
CA GLN A 135 28.66 3.03 0.86
C GLN A 135 28.61 3.05 -0.68
N GLU A 136 29.15 2.03 -1.35
CA GLU A 136 29.10 1.93 -2.81
C GLU A 136 27.66 1.85 -3.33
N LEU A 137 26.77 1.14 -2.62
CA LEU A 137 25.35 1.06 -2.99
C LEU A 137 24.70 2.45 -2.96
N VAL A 138 25.02 3.26 -1.94
CA VAL A 138 24.49 4.63 -1.80
C VAL A 138 25.04 5.54 -2.91
N LYS A 139 26.32 5.42 -3.29
CA LYS A 139 26.90 6.18 -4.39
C LYS A 139 26.24 5.87 -5.72
N ILE A 140 26.12 4.57 -6.05
CA ILE A 140 25.45 4.12 -7.29
C ILE A 140 24.01 4.64 -7.33
N LEU A 141 23.30 4.59 -6.21
CA LEU A 141 21.93 5.11 -6.14
C LEU A 141 21.89 6.65 -6.32
N LEU A 142 22.81 7.39 -5.71
CA LEU A 142 22.92 8.85 -5.86
C LEU A 142 23.16 9.24 -7.32
N GLU A 143 24.10 8.59 -8.00
CA GLU A 143 24.38 8.81 -9.42
C GLU A 143 23.15 8.50 -10.29
N ARG A 144 22.46 7.40 -9.98
CA ARG A 144 21.21 7.03 -10.66
C ARG A 144 20.13 8.09 -10.48
N CYS A 145 19.99 8.66 -9.28
CA CYS A 145 19.06 9.75 -8.99
C CYS A 145 19.41 11.02 -9.77
N LEU A 146 20.68 11.44 -9.75
CA LEU A 146 21.16 12.62 -10.48
C LEU A 146 20.87 12.51 -11.98
N LYS A 147 21.28 11.39 -12.59
CA LYS A 147 21.01 11.10 -14.01
C LYS A 147 19.52 11.09 -14.30
N TRP A 148 18.71 10.53 -13.41
CA TRP A 148 17.27 10.45 -13.62
C TRP A 148 16.59 11.83 -13.59
N VAL A 149 16.95 12.66 -12.61
CA VAL A 149 16.41 14.01 -12.48
C VAL A 149 16.75 14.87 -13.71
N ASP A 150 17.97 14.78 -14.23
CA ASP A 150 18.37 15.50 -15.43
C ASP A 150 17.54 15.09 -16.66
N ILE A 151 17.35 13.78 -16.86
CA ILE A 151 16.52 13.27 -17.96
C ILE A 151 15.06 13.74 -17.81
N VAL A 152 14.52 13.73 -16.61
CA VAL A 152 13.13 14.16 -16.35
C VAL A 152 12.96 15.67 -16.57
N LEU A 153 13.94 16.50 -16.21
CA LEU A 153 13.92 17.95 -16.49
C LEU A 153 14.01 18.28 -17.98
N ASP A 154 14.72 17.45 -18.75
CA ASP A 154 14.81 17.58 -20.21
C ASP A 154 13.50 17.14 -20.89
N ARG A 155 13.00 15.95 -20.56
CA ARG A 155 11.81 15.35 -21.18
C ARG A 155 10.50 15.99 -20.72
N ARG A 156 10.44 16.53 -19.50
CA ARG A 156 9.29 17.25 -18.92
C ARG A 156 7.97 16.47 -19.01
N GLY A 157 8.03 15.17 -18.72
CA GLY A 157 6.89 14.26 -18.77
C GLY A 157 6.42 13.86 -20.18
N LYS A 158 7.13 14.29 -21.24
CA LYS A 158 6.85 13.83 -22.60
C LYS A 158 7.46 12.45 -22.80
N ILE A 159 6.59 11.47 -23.08
CA ILE A 159 6.99 10.11 -23.45
C ILE A 159 7.27 10.05 -24.96
N ASP A 160 8.15 9.12 -25.35
CA ASP A 160 8.34 8.78 -26.77
C ASP A 160 7.03 8.26 -27.37
N GLU A 161 6.66 8.78 -28.54
CA GLU A 161 5.40 8.48 -29.23
C GLU A 161 5.24 6.97 -29.49
N ARG A 162 6.35 6.26 -29.71
CA ARG A 162 6.36 4.81 -29.94
C ARG A 162 5.80 3.99 -28.78
N PHE A 163 5.77 4.58 -27.58
CA PHE A 163 5.32 3.93 -26.35
C PHE A 163 4.09 4.64 -25.73
N LYS A 164 3.46 5.54 -26.48
CA LYS A 164 2.34 6.37 -26.00
C LYS A 164 1.16 5.53 -25.56
N ASP A 165 0.81 4.51 -26.34
CA ASP A 165 -0.34 3.63 -26.06
C ASP A 165 -0.14 2.84 -24.76
N GLN A 166 1.05 2.26 -24.54
CA GLN A 166 1.37 1.55 -23.30
C GLN A 166 1.40 2.51 -22.11
N TYR A 167 1.96 3.71 -22.30
CA TYR A 167 1.99 4.74 -21.28
C TYR A 167 0.59 5.16 -20.84
N ASP A 168 -0.31 5.43 -21.80
CA ASP A 168 -1.68 5.87 -21.51
C ASP A 168 -2.47 4.79 -20.77
N GLN A 169 -2.36 3.53 -21.19
CA GLN A 169 -2.98 2.40 -20.49
C GLN A 169 -2.49 2.27 -19.04
N LEU A 170 -1.19 2.40 -18.81
CA LEU A 170 -0.60 2.32 -17.48
C LEU A 170 -0.99 3.52 -16.59
N VAL A 171 -1.07 4.73 -17.16
CA VAL A 171 -1.58 5.91 -16.47
C VAL A 171 -3.05 5.72 -16.10
N GLU A 172 -3.87 5.16 -16.99
CA GLU A 172 -5.27 4.87 -16.73
C GLU A 172 -5.41 3.88 -15.57
N ILE A 173 -4.68 2.75 -15.60
CA ILE A 173 -4.64 1.75 -14.52
C ILE A 173 -4.27 2.41 -13.20
N ARG A 174 -3.17 3.17 -13.16
CA ARG A 174 -2.72 3.89 -11.96
C ARG A 174 -3.83 4.80 -11.42
N ASN A 175 -4.44 5.62 -12.29
CA ASN A 175 -5.49 6.57 -11.88
C ASN A 175 -6.75 5.85 -11.38
N GLN A 176 -7.13 4.71 -11.97
CA GLN A 176 -8.23 3.88 -11.48
C GLN A 176 -7.92 3.37 -10.07
N LEU A 177 -6.71 2.84 -9.85
CA LEU A 177 -6.28 2.34 -8.55
C LEU A 177 -6.16 3.44 -7.48
N ASP A 178 -5.61 4.61 -7.81
CA ASP A 178 -5.54 5.76 -6.90
C ASP A 178 -6.95 6.22 -6.49
N ARG A 179 -7.91 6.23 -7.43
CA ARG A 179 -9.32 6.53 -7.11
C ARG A 179 -9.90 5.52 -6.13
N LEU A 180 -9.72 4.22 -6.38
CA LEU A 180 -10.21 3.16 -5.49
C LEU A 180 -9.60 3.28 -4.09
N ALA A 181 -8.29 3.56 -4.01
CA ALA A 181 -7.60 3.75 -2.74
C ALA A 181 -8.13 4.95 -1.94
N MET A 182 -8.56 6.01 -2.63
CA MET A 182 -9.10 7.21 -1.99
C MET A 182 -10.58 7.08 -1.59
N THR A 183 -11.42 6.41 -2.40
CA THR A 183 -12.88 6.50 -2.25
C THR A 183 -13.57 5.22 -1.81
N GLN A 184 -12.99 4.02 -2.01
CA GLN A 184 -13.72 2.75 -1.92
C GLN A 184 -12.89 1.58 -1.34
N ALA A 185 -11.76 1.84 -0.67
CA ALA A 185 -10.90 0.77 -0.14
C ALA A 185 -11.64 -0.22 0.78
N TRP A 186 -12.72 0.22 1.44
CA TRP A 186 -13.47 -0.56 2.44
C TRP A 186 -14.60 -1.42 1.88
N SER A 187 -15.05 -1.19 0.64
CA SER A 187 -16.10 -1.97 -0.04
C SER A 187 -15.54 -2.82 -1.19
N LEU A 188 -14.23 -2.73 -1.43
CA LEU A 188 -13.55 -3.36 -2.55
C LEU A 188 -13.48 -4.88 -2.39
N ARG A 189 -13.95 -5.62 -3.38
CA ARG A 189 -13.77 -7.09 -3.44
C ARG A 189 -12.49 -7.45 -4.19
N GLU A 190 -11.90 -8.60 -3.89
CA GLU A 190 -10.72 -9.10 -4.64
C GLU A 190 -11.03 -9.28 -6.14
N THR A 191 -12.29 -9.59 -6.48
CA THR A 191 -12.76 -9.66 -7.88
C THR A 191 -12.73 -8.32 -8.61
N ASP A 192 -12.95 -7.21 -7.89
CA ASP A 192 -12.94 -5.87 -8.49
C ASP A 192 -11.50 -5.48 -8.90
N LEU A 193 -10.50 -5.99 -8.19
CA LEU A 193 -9.08 -5.84 -8.55
C LEU A 193 -8.62 -6.80 -9.65
N TYR A 194 -9.28 -7.95 -9.82
CA TYR A 194 -8.84 -9.00 -10.74
C TYR A 194 -8.69 -8.52 -12.19
N ILE A 195 -9.66 -7.73 -12.68
CA ILE A 195 -9.62 -7.20 -14.06
C ILE A 195 -8.42 -6.25 -14.24
N ILE A 196 -8.18 -5.37 -13.25
CA ILE A 196 -7.06 -4.43 -13.27
C ILE A 196 -5.74 -5.18 -13.20
N GLN A 197 -5.63 -6.18 -12.31
CA GLN A 197 -4.46 -7.05 -12.18
C GLN A 197 -4.13 -7.78 -13.48
N ARG A 198 -5.14 -8.33 -14.18
CA ARG A 198 -4.92 -9.02 -15.46
C ARG A 198 -4.39 -8.09 -16.54
N LYS A 199 -4.95 -6.89 -16.67
CA LYS A 199 -4.47 -5.88 -17.63
C LYS A 199 -3.03 -5.48 -17.32
N LEU A 200 -2.73 -5.21 -16.04
CA LEU A 200 -1.38 -4.86 -15.61
C LEU A 200 -0.38 -6.00 -15.87
N ASN A 201 -0.73 -7.24 -15.53
CA ASN A 201 0.11 -8.41 -15.77
C ASN A 201 0.41 -8.59 -17.26
N TYR A 202 -0.60 -8.42 -18.12
CA TYR A 202 -0.43 -8.53 -19.56
C TYR A 202 0.60 -7.51 -20.08
N ILE A 203 0.50 -6.25 -19.67
CA ILE A 203 1.47 -5.22 -20.06
C ILE A 203 2.88 -5.56 -19.52
N ASP A 204 2.98 -6.05 -18.29
CA ASP A 204 4.25 -6.44 -17.67
C ASP A 204 4.90 -7.65 -18.36
N GLU A 205 4.10 -8.62 -18.81
CA GLU A 205 4.54 -9.83 -19.52
C GLU A 205 4.96 -9.57 -20.97
N CYS A 206 4.51 -8.47 -21.59
CA CYS A 206 4.96 -8.07 -22.93
C CYS A 206 6.43 -7.63 -22.98
N ARG A 207 7.10 -7.47 -21.84
CA ARG A 207 8.53 -7.09 -21.80
C ARG A 207 9.42 -8.25 -22.24
N VAL A 208 10.42 -7.96 -23.06
CA VAL A 208 11.43 -8.94 -23.50
C VAL A 208 12.76 -8.62 -22.83
N ASN A 209 13.27 -9.57 -22.04
CA ASN A 209 14.49 -9.40 -21.24
C ASN A 209 14.45 -8.12 -20.37
N GLY A 210 13.28 -7.81 -19.81
CA GLY A 210 13.05 -6.63 -18.99
C GLY A 210 12.76 -5.33 -19.76
N ASN A 211 12.88 -5.30 -21.10
CA ASN A 211 12.71 -4.11 -21.92
C ASN A 211 11.35 -4.06 -22.63
N PHE A 212 10.80 -2.86 -22.78
CA PHE A 212 9.69 -2.60 -23.70
C PHE A 212 10.22 -2.45 -25.12
N LEU A 213 9.57 -3.11 -26.07
CA LEU A 213 9.90 -3.01 -27.50
C LEU A 213 8.80 -2.25 -28.24
N ASP A 214 9.19 -1.44 -29.22
CA ASP A 214 8.25 -0.80 -30.14
C ASP A 214 7.77 -1.78 -31.23
N ALA A 215 6.91 -1.30 -32.14
CA ALA A 215 6.38 -2.10 -33.25
C ALA A 215 7.45 -2.66 -34.21
N SER A 216 8.66 -2.09 -34.21
CA SER A 216 9.80 -2.55 -34.99
C SER A 216 10.76 -3.47 -34.20
N GLY A 217 10.43 -3.77 -32.95
CA GLY A 217 11.25 -4.59 -32.06
C GLY A 217 12.41 -3.84 -31.40
N GLN A 218 12.45 -2.50 -31.48
CA GLN A 218 13.52 -1.71 -30.87
C GLN A 218 13.21 -1.38 -29.40
N PRO A 219 14.20 -1.44 -28.50
CA PRO A 219 13.99 -1.17 -27.09
C PRO A 219 13.68 0.30 -26.83
N ALA A 220 12.87 0.53 -25.79
CA ALA A 220 12.61 1.85 -25.24
C ALA A 220 13.92 2.52 -24.80
N ASP A 221 13.98 3.85 -24.97
CA ASP A 221 15.06 4.62 -24.39
C ASP A 221 14.99 4.60 -22.85
N LEU A 222 16.04 5.09 -22.20
CA LEU A 222 16.13 5.05 -20.74
C LEU A 222 14.96 5.79 -20.06
N HIS A 223 14.44 6.85 -20.68
CA HIS A 223 13.32 7.62 -20.14
C HIS A 223 12.01 6.85 -20.22
N ALA A 224 11.65 6.37 -21.40
CA ALA A 224 10.43 5.62 -21.62
C ALA A 224 10.43 4.33 -20.80
N GLN A 225 11.53 3.57 -20.84
CA GLN A 225 11.68 2.33 -20.07
C GLN A 225 11.44 2.56 -18.56
N ARG A 226 12.12 3.54 -17.96
CA ARG A 226 11.97 3.84 -16.53
C ARG A 226 10.59 4.36 -16.18
N THR A 227 9.99 5.16 -17.06
CA THR A 227 8.66 5.73 -16.85
C THR A 227 7.58 4.65 -16.84
N LEU A 228 7.59 3.74 -17.83
CA LEU A 228 6.66 2.62 -17.91
C LEU A 228 6.82 1.67 -16.72
N LEU A 229 8.06 1.32 -16.38
CA LEU A 229 8.34 0.48 -15.20
C LEU A 229 7.89 1.15 -13.89
N TYR A 230 8.05 2.46 -13.75
CA TYR A 230 7.52 3.17 -12.58
C TYR A 230 6.01 3.02 -12.47
N LEU A 231 5.27 3.19 -13.56
CA LEU A 231 3.81 3.06 -13.55
C LEU A 231 3.38 1.63 -13.21
N ILE A 232 4.08 0.61 -13.72
CA ILE A 232 3.82 -0.79 -13.37
C ILE A 232 4.04 -1.02 -11.87
N ARG A 233 5.21 -0.63 -11.35
CA ARG A 233 5.56 -0.79 -9.93
C ARG A 233 4.59 -0.06 -9.02
N ARG A 234 4.23 1.17 -9.37
CA ARG A 234 3.24 1.96 -8.63
C ARG A 234 1.88 1.29 -8.63
N SER A 235 1.45 0.73 -9.76
CA SER A 235 0.17 0.03 -9.87
C SER A 235 0.15 -1.26 -9.05
N TYR A 236 1.21 -2.07 -9.07
CA TYR A 236 1.31 -3.24 -8.17
C TYR A 236 1.32 -2.84 -6.69
N ALA A 237 2.03 -1.76 -6.33
CA ALA A 237 2.05 -1.27 -4.95
C ALA A 237 0.67 -0.78 -4.49
N LEU A 238 -0.09 -0.11 -5.36
CA LEU A 238 -1.47 0.28 -5.09
C LEU A 238 -2.39 -0.92 -4.94
N ILE A 239 -2.30 -1.92 -5.83
CA ILE A 239 -3.06 -3.17 -5.72
C ILE A 239 -2.75 -3.87 -4.41
N TYR A 240 -1.47 -3.97 -4.02
CA TYR A 240 -1.08 -4.55 -2.75
C TYR A 240 -1.65 -3.75 -1.56
N GLY A 241 -1.52 -2.42 -1.57
CA GLY A 241 -2.11 -1.54 -0.57
C GLY A 241 -3.63 -1.71 -0.43
N LEU A 242 -4.33 -1.86 -1.55
CA LEU A 242 -5.75 -2.17 -1.59
C LEU A 242 -6.05 -3.57 -1.02
N LEU A 243 -5.29 -4.59 -1.39
CA LEU A 243 -5.47 -5.96 -0.88
C LEU A 243 -5.25 -6.09 0.63
N ILE A 244 -4.29 -5.35 1.21
CA ILE A 244 -4.04 -5.39 2.66
C ILE A 244 -5.04 -4.53 3.44
N SER A 245 -5.71 -3.58 2.79
CA SER A 245 -6.76 -2.75 3.41
C SER A 245 -8.15 -3.34 3.21
N SER A 246 -8.35 -4.14 2.15
CA SER A 246 -9.55 -4.94 1.93
C SER A 246 -9.43 -6.24 2.72
N GLU A 247 -10.00 -6.30 3.91
CA GLU A 247 -10.42 -7.59 4.45
C GLU A 247 -11.76 -7.93 3.79
N PRO A 248 -11.83 -8.95 2.92
CA PRO A 248 -13.08 -9.26 2.24
C PRO A 248 -14.07 -9.76 3.29
N VAL A 249 -15.16 -9.00 3.45
CA VAL A 249 -16.37 -9.52 4.05
C VAL A 249 -17.09 -10.31 2.97
N SER A 250 -17.36 -11.59 3.22
CA SER A 250 -18.09 -12.44 2.27
C SER A 250 -19.42 -11.79 1.86
N GLU A 251 -19.92 -12.08 0.65
CA GLU A 251 -21.17 -11.49 0.12
C GLU A 251 -22.35 -11.63 1.09
N ALA A 252 -22.33 -12.75 1.80
CA ALA A 252 -23.33 -13.15 2.75
C ALA A 252 -23.36 -12.20 3.99
N LEU A 253 -22.22 -11.62 4.36
CA LEU A 253 -22.09 -10.64 5.46
C LEU A 253 -22.13 -9.16 5.01
N LEU A 254 -22.08 -8.88 3.70
CA LEU A 254 -22.14 -7.51 3.17
C LEU A 254 -23.34 -6.69 3.68
N PRO A 255 -24.56 -7.24 3.80
CA PRO A 255 -25.69 -6.48 4.33
C PRO A 255 -25.45 -5.96 5.75
N ILE A 256 -24.83 -6.77 6.60
CA ILE A 256 -24.51 -6.42 7.99
C ILE A 256 -23.38 -5.39 8.01
N TYR A 257 -22.33 -5.66 7.23
CA TYR A 257 -21.17 -4.77 7.14
C TYR A 257 -21.53 -3.36 6.66
N ASN A 258 -22.36 -3.24 5.62
CA ASN A 258 -22.81 -1.95 5.11
C ASN A 258 -23.67 -1.18 6.12
N GLN A 259 -24.49 -1.90 6.90
CA GLN A 259 -25.28 -1.29 7.98
C GLN A 259 -24.36 -0.71 9.07
N LEU A 260 -23.33 -1.46 9.48
CA LEU A 260 -22.36 -0.98 10.46
C LEU A 260 -21.50 0.17 9.93
N GLN A 261 -21.10 0.15 8.67
CA GLN A 261 -20.37 1.27 8.05
C GLN A 261 -21.20 2.56 8.05
N THR A 262 -22.46 2.46 7.65
CA THR A 262 -23.40 3.59 7.67
C THR A 262 -23.54 4.12 9.09
N LEU A 263 -23.72 3.22 10.07
CA LEU A 263 -23.87 3.58 11.46
C LEU A 263 -22.63 4.27 12.02
N ARG A 264 -21.43 3.75 11.72
CA ARG A 264 -20.16 4.38 12.09
C ARG A 264 -20.05 5.79 11.52
N LYS A 265 -20.42 5.98 10.26
CA LYS A 265 -20.37 7.31 9.62
C LYS A 265 -21.29 8.29 10.33
N CYS A 266 -22.53 7.90 10.62
CA CYS A 266 -23.45 8.75 11.37
C CYS A 266 -22.94 9.09 12.78
N LEU A 267 -22.36 8.12 13.49
CA LEU A 267 -21.78 8.34 14.83
C LEU A 267 -20.58 9.30 14.79
N MET A 268 -19.73 9.20 13.77
CA MET A 268 -18.63 10.13 13.55
C MET A 268 -19.13 11.54 13.24
N GLU A 269 -20.14 11.69 12.38
CA GLU A 269 -20.75 12.99 12.06
C GLU A 269 -21.37 13.65 13.31
N VAL A 270 -22.00 12.86 14.18
CA VAL A 270 -22.50 13.35 15.49
C VAL A 270 -21.35 13.84 16.36
N LYS A 271 -20.25 13.08 16.45
CA LYS A 271 -19.06 13.48 17.21
C LYS A 271 -18.43 14.77 16.68
N GLU A 272 -18.29 14.90 15.36
CA GLU A 272 -17.74 16.09 14.70
C GLU A 272 -18.65 17.32 14.82
N SER A 273 -19.96 17.13 14.95
CA SER A 273 -20.94 18.20 15.12
C SER A 273 -21.09 18.69 16.56
N GLY A 274 -20.20 18.25 17.47
CA GLY A 274 -20.22 18.66 18.88
C GLY A 274 -20.94 17.69 19.82
N GLY A 275 -21.22 16.45 19.39
CA GLY A 275 -21.83 15.43 20.24
C GLY A 275 -23.35 15.50 20.32
N VAL A 276 -23.93 14.90 21.37
CA VAL A 276 -25.37 14.90 21.63
C VAL A 276 -25.71 15.70 22.87
N SER A 277 -26.87 16.36 22.87
CA SER A 277 -27.29 17.17 24.03
C SER A 277 -27.80 16.31 25.19
N THR A 278 -28.35 15.14 24.87
CA THR A 278 -28.81 14.16 25.86
C THR A 278 -28.43 12.74 25.47
N SER A 279 -28.05 11.92 26.45
CA SER A 279 -27.76 10.49 26.25
C SER A 279 -28.92 9.69 25.65
N ARG A 280 -30.15 10.25 25.67
CA ARG A 280 -31.34 9.66 25.03
C ARG A 280 -31.28 9.72 23.50
N GLU A 281 -30.61 10.72 22.93
CA GLU A 281 -30.45 10.87 21.47
C GLU A 281 -29.62 9.73 20.85
N LEU A 282 -28.84 9.01 21.66
CA LEU A 282 -28.06 7.84 21.23
C LEU A 282 -28.85 6.53 21.21
N TYR A 283 -30.11 6.51 21.69
CA TYR A 283 -30.92 5.28 21.74
C TYR A 283 -31.14 4.63 20.37
N PRO A 284 -31.48 5.38 19.29
CA PRO A 284 -31.65 4.78 17.97
C PRO A 284 -30.41 4.03 17.49
N TYR A 285 -29.22 4.60 17.73
CA TYR A 285 -27.94 3.97 17.41
C TYR A 285 -27.69 2.71 18.25
N SER A 286 -27.92 2.80 19.56
CA SER A 286 -27.78 1.67 20.49
C SER A 286 -28.73 0.51 20.15
N MET A 287 -29.97 0.82 19.79
CA MET A 287 -30.96 -0.16 19.35
C MET A 287 -30.55 -0.83 18.04
N LYS A 288 -30.03 -0.06 17.08
CA LYS A 288 -29.54 -0.63 15.82
C LYS A 288 -28.33 -1.54 16.03
N LEU A 289 -27.39 -1.15 16.90
CA LEU A 289 -26.25 -1.98 17.29
C LEU A 289 -26.70 -3.30 17.91
N ASN A 290 -27.55 -3.23 18.94
CA ASN A 290 -28.07 -4.44 19.60
C ASN A 290 -28.85 -5.33 18.63
N SER A 291 -29.60 -4.75 17.69
CA SER A 291 -30.28 -5.53 16.65
C SER A 291 -29.32 -6.30 15.75
N ILE A 292 -28.15 -5.72 15.42
CA ILE A 292 -27.11 -6.39 14.63
C ILE A 292 -26.41 -7.44 15.50
N ASP A 293 -26.12 -7.10 16.76
CA ASP A 293 -25.46 -7.97 17.72
C ASP A 293 -26.23 -9.27 17.97
N ASN A 294 -27.56 -9.16 18.07
CA ASN A 294 -28.48 -10.28 18.24
C ASN A 294 -28.54 -11.23 17.03
N MET A 295 -27.98 -10.86 15.88
CA MET A 295 -27.84 -11.77 14.74
C MET A 295 -26.69 -12.76 14.94
N ARG A 296 -25.84 -12.56 15.97
CA ARG A 296 -24.71 -13.44 16.28
C ARG A 296 -25.17 -14.62 17.12
N VAL A 297 -24.55 -15.77 16.85
CA VAL A 297 -24.62 -16.97 17.70
C VAL A 297 -23.20 -17.26 18.16
N ASP A 298 -22.97 -17.33 19.46
CA ASP A 298 -21.63 -17.53 20.05
C ASP A 298 -20.57 -16.54 19.53
N GLY A 299 -20.96 -15.26 19.42
CA GLY A 299 -20.09 -14.18 18.94
C GLY A 299 -19.79 -14.20 17.44
N LYS A 300 -20.45 -15.07 16.65
CA LYS A 300 -20.24 -15.24 15.22
C LYS A 300 -21.53 -15.06 14.41
N PHE A 301 -21.44 -14.50 13.21
CA PHE A 301 -22.55 -14.36 12.28
C PHE A 301 -22.66 -15.60 11.39
N TYR A 302 -23.69 -16.41 11.56
CA TYR A 302 -23.94 -17.61 10.75
C TYR A 302 -24.94 -17.34 9.63
N ILE A 303 -24.78 -18.07 8.52
CA ILE A 303 -25.75 -18.06 7.41
C ILE A 303 -26.09 -19.51 7.07
N GLY A 304 -27.29 -19.93 7.47
CA GLY A 304 -27.62 -21.34 7.52
C GLY A 304 -26.73 -22.08 8.53
N SER A 305 -26.02 -23.11 8.07
CA SER A 305 -25.03 -23.86 8.85
C SER A 305 -23.60 -23.32 8.73
N ASP A 306 -23.36 -22.41 7.80
CA ASP A 306 -22.00 -22.07 7.38
C ASP A 306 -21.50 -20.84 8.14
N LEU A 307 -20.19 -20.82 8.41
CA LEU A 307 -19.48 -19.70 9.00
C LEU A 307 -18.85 -18.86 7.87
N PRO A 308 -19.49 -17.75 7.45
CA PRO A 308 -18.98 -16.93 6.35
C PRO A 308 -17.68 -16.21 6.68
N GLU A 309 -16.80 -16.04 5.68
CA GLU A 309 -15.54 -15.30 5.82
C GLU A 309 -15.77 -13.80 6.08
N GLY A 310 -14.83 -13.17 6.81
CA GLY A 310 -14.91 -11.75 7.19
C GLY A 310 -15.53 -11.48 8.58
N GLN A 311 -15.73 -12.50 9.41
CA GLN A 311 -16.25 -12.38 10.79
C GLN A 311 -15.48 -11.36 11.62
N GLY A 312 -14.14 -11.46 11.61
CA GLY A 312 -13.28 -10.58 12.38
C GLY A 312 -13.54 -9.12 12.07
N ARG A 313 -13.69 -8.79 10.79
CA ARG A 313 -13.92 -7.43 10.32
C ARG A 313 -15.29 -6.88 10.72
N VAL A 314 -16.34 -7.70 10.61
CA VAL A 314 -17.69 -7.30 11.03
C VAL A 314 -17.73 -7.12 12.55
N ASN A 315 -17.10 -8.02 13.31
CA ASN A 315 -17.01 -7.92 14.78
C ASN A 315 -16.17 -6.72 15.23
N GLU A 316 -15.05 -6.44 14.57
CA GLU A 316 -14.22 -5.26 14.85
C GLU A 316 -15.00 -3.97 14.56
N LEU A 317 -15.69 -3.89 13.43
CA LEU A 317 -16.50 -2.70 13.08
C LEU A 317 -17.68 -2.52 14.05
N LEU A 318 -18.31 -3.62 14.48
CA LEU A 318 -19.35 -3.60 15.50
C LEU A 318 -18.82 -3.08 16.84
N ALA A 319 -17.66 -3.57 17.28
CA ALA A 319 -16.98 -3.08 18.48
C ALA A 319 -16.66 -1.58 18.37
N GLN A 320 -16.08 -1.13 17.25
CA GLN A 320 -15.80 0.30 17.00
C GLN A 320 -17.05 1.16 17.11
N CYS A 321 -18.21 0.70 16.62
CA CYS A 321 -19.45 1.45 16.77
C CYS A 321 -19.95 1.48 18.21
N TYR A 322 -19.80 0.39 18.97
CA TYR A 322 -20.10 0.39 20.41
C TYR A 322 -19.21 1.36 21.18
N ASP A 323 -17.91 1.37 20.89
CA ASP A 323 -16.93 2.28 21.50
C ASP A 323 -17.31 3.74 21.20
N LEU A 324 -17.60 4.09 19.95
CA LEU A 324 -18.05 5.44 19.57
C LEU A 324 -19.35 5.83 20.29
N CYS A 325 -20.32 4.92 20.40
CA CYS A 325 -21.55 5.17 21.17
C CYS A 325 -21.27 5.40 22.65
N TYR A 326 -20.34 4.66 23.25
CA TYR A 326 -19.97 4.81 24.65
C TYR A 326 -19.26 6.14 24.90
N GLU A 327 -18.30 6.50 24.05
CA GLU A 327 -17.60 7.80 24.10
C GLU A 327 -18.58 8.97 24.02
N LEU A 328 -19.52 8.95 23.07
CA LEU A 328 -20.53 10.01 22.92
C LEU A 328 -21.47 10.10 24.13
N ARG A 329 -21.81 8.97 24.74
CA ARG A 329 -22.65 8.94 25.94
C ARG A 329 -21.91 9.52 27.14
N ALA A 330 -20.66 9.11 27.35
CA ALA A 330 -19.84 9.63 28.43
C ALA A 330 -19.67 11.15 28.33
N ALA A 331 -19.39 11.67 27.12
CA ALA A 331 -19.29 13.11 26.88
C ALA A 331 -20.61 13.86 27.18
N ALA A 332 -21.75 13.28 26.79
CA ALA A 332 -23.06 13.89 27.05
C ALA A 332 -23.44 13.88 28.55
N ASP A 333 -23.10 12.80 29.26
CA ASP A 333 -23.33 12.71 30.71
C ASP A 333 -22.41 13.66 31.49
N GLU A 334 -21.16 13.85 31.06
CA GLU A 334 -20.22 14.83 31.61
C GLU A 334 -20.71 16.27 31.40
N GLU A 335 -21.17 16.62 30.19
CA GLU A 335 -21.77 17.93 29.92
C GLU A 335 -23.04 18.19 30.75
N ALA A 336 -23.86 17.17 30.95
CA ALA A 336 -25.07 17.27 31.75
C ALA A 336 -24.74 17.48 33.25
N ALA A 337 -23.71 16.82 33.76
CA ALA A 337 -23.22 17.00 35.13
C ALA A 337 -22.62 18.40 35.32
N ALA A 338 -21.79 18.87 34.39
CA ALA A 338 -21.21 20.23 34.45
C ALA A 338 -22.30 21.32 34.47
N LYS A 339 -23.38 21.15 33.69
CA LYS A 339 -24.53 22.07 33.69
C LYS A 339 -25.36 22.02 34.98
N GLN A 340 -25.27 20.95 35.77
CA GLN A 340 -25.93 20.83 37.08
C GLN A 340 -25.11 21.44 38.22
N ASP A 341 -23.78 21.44 38.12
CA ASP A 341 -22.90 22.04 39.14
C ASP A 341 -22.77 23.58 39.02
N ASP A 342 -23.08 24.14 37.84
CA ASP A 342 -23.10 25.60 37.57
C ASP A 342 -24.44 26.29 37.93
N LEU A 343 -25.41 25.54 38.48
CA LEU A 343 -26.78 25.98 38.81
C LEU A 343 -27.02 25.90 40.32
#